data_AF-A0A1T5FI17-F1
#
_entry.id   AF-A0A1T5FI17-F1
#
_cell.length_a   1.000
_cell.length_b   1.000
_cell.length_c   1.000
_cell.angle_alpha   90.00
_cell.angle_beta   90.00
_cell.angle_gamma   90.00
#
_symmetry.space_group_name_H-M   'P 1'
#
loop_
_entity.id
_entity.type
_entity.pdbx_description
1 polymer ?
#
loop_
_entity_poly.entity_id
_entity_poly.type
_entity_poly.pdbx_seq_one_letter_code
_entity_poly.pdbx_strand_id
1 'polypeptide(L)'
;MENKEIIRNYVDAADMVLVGIGTGFKSEDPEVLAKAYDHIRTLIDGKNYFVISESSDESVLNAGFKPDRVTAPVIEKEKSGTTADKNWETYMKWVMGSMNRNILMLELGVSLAQPEIIRFPFEKMAAVNMKANFIRVNKNLPFLPENLSEKAISVKVDPVELMIEVE
;
A
#
# COMPACT_ATOMS: atom_id res chain seq x y z
N MET A 1 -19.16 7.92 -8.79
CA MET A 1 -18.41 7.96 -7.52
C MET A 1 -17.01 8.38 -7.88
N GLU A 2 -16.51 9.46 -7.28
CA GLU A 2 -15.14 9.92 -7.55
C GLU A 2 -14.12 8.93 -6.96
N ASN A 3 -12.91 8.85 -7.53
CA ASN A 3 -11.90 7.87 -7.08
C ASN A 3 -11.60 7.96 -5.58
N LYS A 4 -11.57 9.19 -5.03
CA LYS A 4 -11.38 9.44 -3.59
C LYS A 4 -12.52 8.87 -2.72
N GLU A 5 -13.77 8.96 -3.18
CA GLU A 5 -14.93 8.41 -2.48
C GLU A 5 -14.89 6.88 -2.47
N ILE A 6 -14.49 6.27 -3.58
CA ILE A 6 -14.29 4.82 -3.68
C ILE A 6 -13.27 4.39 -2.60
N ILE A 7 -12.10 5.02 -2.56
CA ILE A 7 -11.06 4.66 -1.59
C ILE A 7 -11.55 4.82 -0.15
N ARG A 8 -12.18 5.95 0.19
CA ARG A 8 -12.73 6.16 1.55
C ARG A 8 -13.75 5.09 1.93
N ASN A 9 -14.70 4.79 1.06
CA ASN A 9 -15.72 3.79 1.34
C ASN A 9 -15.13 2.40 1.63
N TYR A 10 -14.11 1.99 0.87
CA TYR A 10 -13.44 0.71 1.10
C TYR A 10 -12.59 0.71 2.38
N VAL A 11 -11.93 1.82 2.70
CA VAL A 11 -11.17 1.97 3.95
C VAL A 11 -12.12 1.92 5.14
N ASP A 12 -13.24 2.66 5.09
CA ASP A 12 -14.25 2.71 6.14
C ASP A 12 -14.87 1.34 6.40
N ALA A 13 -15.19 0.59 5.35
CA ALA A 13 -15.74 -0.75 5.44
C ALA A 13 -14.74 -1.80 5.94
N ALA A 14 -13.43 -1.59 5.82
CA ALA A 14 -12.42 -2.59 6.15
C ALA A 14 -12.11 -2.64 7.66
N ASP A 15 -11.88 -3.86 8.17
CA ASP A 15 -11.35 -4.09 9.51
C ASP A 15 -9.84 -3.82 9.57
N MET A 16 -9.16 -4.08 8.45
CA MET A 16 -7.71 -3.99 8.29
C MET A 16 -7.33 -3.31 6.98
N VAL A 17 -6.25 -2.53 6.97
CA VAL A 17 -5.75 -1.87 5.75
C VAL A 17 -4.27 -2.18 5.57
N LEU A 18 -3.91 -2.80 4.45
CA LEU A 18 -2.54 -3.02 4.05
C LEU A 18 -2.18 -2.05 2.92
N VAL A 19 -1.30 -1.09 3.21
CA VAL A 19 -0.86 -0.10 2.22
C VAL A 19 0.46 -0.54 1.62
N GLY A 20 0.51 -0.67 0.29
CA GLY A 20 1.70 -0.98 -0.47
C GLY A 20 2.16 0.24 -1.26
N ILE A 21 3.34 0.78 -0.93
CA ILE A 21 3.87 2.02 -1.52
C ILE A 21 5.02 1.69 -2.48
N GLY A 22 4.81 2.05 -3.73
CA GLY A 22 5.72 1.77 -4.82
C GLY A 22 6.66 2.91 -5.20
N THR A 23 7.62 2.60 -6.07
CA THR A 23 8.54 3.59 -6.65
C THR A 23 7.85 4.64 -7.54
N GLY A 24 6.60 4.41 -7.93
CA GLY A 24 5.74 5.38 -8.61
C GLY A 24 5.02 6.35 -7.68
N PHE A 25 5.07 6.17 -6.36
CA PHE A 25 4.56 7.13 -5.38
C PHE A 25 5.64 8.16 -5.05
N LYS A 26 5.82 9.14 -5.95
CA LYS A 26 6.91 10.13 -5.87
C LYS A 26 6.48 11.49 -6.40
N SER A 27 7.12 12.54 -5.90
CA SER A 27 6.97 13.92 -6.38
C SER A 27 8.34 14.60 -6.38
N GLU A 28 8.56 15.52 -7.33
CA GLU A 28 9.74 16.40 -7.31
C GLU A 28 9.63 17.47 -6.22
N ASP A 29 8.41 17.78 -5.79
CA ASP A 29 8.11 18.68 -4.68
C ASP A 29 7.95 17.86 -3.37
N PRO A 30 8.86 18.01 -2.38
CA PRO A 30 8.79 17.32 -1.11
C PRO A 30 7.55 17.69 -0.27
N GLU A 31 7.02 18.90 -0.38
CA GLU A 31 5.84 19.33 0.36
C GLU A 31 4.59 18.61 -0.15
N VAL A 32 4.49 18.44 -1.47
CA VAL A 32 3.43 17.66 -2.13
C VAL A 32 3.49 16.20 -1.68
N LEU A 33 4.69 15.60 -1.64
CA LEU A 33 4.85 14.21 -1.19
C LEU A 33 4.50 14.05 0.30
N ALA A 34 4.97 14.96 1.15
CA ALA A 34 4.67 14.96 2.57
C ALA A 34 3.16 15.08 2.81
N LYS A 35 2.48 15.99 2.10
CA LYS A 35 1.02 16.13 2.17
C LYS A 35 0.28 14.85 1.78
N ALA A 36 0.72 14.18 0.71
CA ALA A 36 0.13 12.91 0.30
C ALA A 36 0.28 11.82 1.37
N TYR A 37 1.44 11.74 2.03
CA TYR A 37 1.65 10.84 3.17
C TYR A 37 0.77 11.20 4.37
N ASP A 38 0.62 12.49 4.69
CA ASP A 38 -0.25 12.96 5.77
C ASP A 38 -1.71 12.52 5.53
N HIS A 39 -2.18 12.64 4.29
CA HIS A 39 -3.52 12.20 3.92
C HIS A 39 -3.68 10.67 3.99
N ILE A 40 -2.67 9.88 3.61
CA ILE A 40 -2.68 8.43 3.84
C ILE A 40 -2.82 8.12 5.34
N ARG A 41 -2.07 8.83 6.20
CA ARG A 41 -2.15 8.64 7.66
C ARG A 41 -3.54 8.97 8.21
N THR A 42 -4.13 10.08 7.77
CA THR A 42 -5.49 10.47 8.16
C THR A 42 -6.52 9.44 7.69
N LEU A 43 -6.42 9.01 6.43
CA LEU A 43 -7.31 8.03 5.82
C LEU A 43 -7.35 6.71 6.61
N ILE A 44 -6.19 6.22 7.08
CA ILE A 44 -6.09 4.94 7.80
C ILE A 44 -6.10 5.11 9.33
N ASP A 45 -6.37 6.31 9.85
CA ASP A 45 -6.39 6.53 11.29
C ASP A 45 -7.48 5.69 11.97
N GLY A 46 -7.18 5.18 13.16
CA GLY A 46 -8.04 4.22 13.85
C GLY A 46 -8.15 2.82 13.23
N LYS A 47 -7.64 2.59 12.01
CA LYS A 47 -7.64 1.27 11.38
C LYS A 47 -6.50 0.40 11.90
N ASN A 48 -6.71 -0.92 11.92
CA ASN A 48 -5.62 -1.86 12.09
C ASN A 48 -4.84 -1.92 10.76
N TYR A 49 -3.79 -1.12 10.64
CA TYR A 49 -3.03 -1.01 9.40
C TYR A 49 -1.63 -1.61 9.48
N PHE A 50 -1.05 -1.83 8.30
CA PHE A 50 0.38 -1.97 8.08
C PHE A 50 0.78 -1.32 6.76
N VAL A 51 1.99 -0.77 6.68
CA VAL A 51 2.56 -0.17 5.48
C VAL A 51 3.79 -0.96 5.06
N ILE A 52 3.88 -1.30 3.79
CA ILE A 52 5.07 -1.89 3.15
C ILE A 52 5.49 -1.03 1.97
N SER A 53 6.79 -0.82 1.79
CA SER A 53 7.33 -0.07 0.66
C SER A 53 8.40 -0.82 -0.13
N GLU A 54 8.39 -0.67 -1.45
CA GLU A 54 9.46 -1.12 -2.35
C GLU A 54 10.38 0.04 -2.80
N SER A 55 10.20 1.24 -2.26
CA SER A 55 11.10 2.37 -2.52
C SER A 55 12.45 2.16 -1.85
N SER A 56 13.51 2.66 -2.49
CA SER A 56 14.87 2.67 -1.93
C SER A 56 15.19 3.95 -1.14
N ASP A 57 14.33 4.97 -1.22
CA ASP A 57 14.45 6.18 -0.39
C ASP A 57 13.71 6.04 0.95
N GLU A 58 14.08 6.88 1.92
CA GLU A 58 13.54 6.83 3.29
C GLU A 58 12.23 7.63 3.48
N SER A 59 11.58 8.11 2.41
CA SER A 59 10.39 8.98 2.53
C SER A 59 9.27 8.32 3.35
N VAL A 60 8.99 7.04 3.11
CA VAL A 60 7.97 6.28 3.86
C VAL A 60 8.34 6.10 5.34
N LEU A 61 9.63 6.01 5.67
CA LEU A 61 10.10 5.89 7.05
C LEU A 61 9.99 7.21 7.80
N ASN A 62 10.11 8.33 7.07
CA ASN A 62 9.98 9.69 7.61
C ASN A 62 8.54 10.25 7.53
N ALA A 63 7.60 9.49 6.96
CA ALA A 63 6.21 9.89 6.75
C ALA A 63 5.35 9.96 8.03
N GLY A 64 5.90 9.61 9.19
CA GLY A 64 5.19 9.68 10.48
C GLY A 64 4.25 8.51 10.79
N PHE A 65 4.35 7.39 10.06
CA PHE A 65 3.67 6.15 10.44
C PHE A 65 4.20 5.61 11.77
N LYS A 66 3.39 4.82 12.48
CA LYS A 66 3.84 4.17 13.72
C LYS A 66 5.05 3.28 13.41
N PRO A 67 6.16 3.39 14.17
CA PRO A 67 7.40 2.69 13.84
C PRO A 67 7.29 1.16 13.77
N ASP A 68 6.28 0.55 14.40
CA ASP A 68 5.99 -0.89 14.39
C ASP A 68 4.96 -1.30 13.31
N ARG A 69 4.49 -0.35 12.49
CA ARG A 69 3.47 -0.53 11.44
C ARG A 69 3.96 -0.18 10.04
N VAL A 70 5.27 -0.07 9.86
CA VAL A 70 5.91 0.22 8.57
C VAL A 70 7.13 -0.69 8.37
N THR A 71 7.28 -1.24 7.17
CA THR A 71 8.47 -1.99 6.75
C THR A 71 8.92 -1.52 5.37
N ALA A 72 10.23 -1.45 5.15
CA ALA A 72 10.84 -1.04 3.88
C ALA A 72 11.95 -2.04 3.48
N PRO A 73 11.57 -3.24 3.00
CA PRO A 73 12.50 -4.34 2.76
C PRO A 73 13.62 -4.04 1.76
N VAL A 74 13.36 -3.14 0.79
CA VAL A 74 14.34 -2.77 -0.24
C VAL A 74 15.46 -1.91 0.36
N ILE A 75 15.13 -0.95 1.21
CA ILE A 75 16.12 -0.13 1.94
C ILE A 75 17.03 -1.02 2.78
N GLU A 76 16.45 -2.00 3.49
CA GLU A 76 17.24 -2.93 4.30
C GLU A 76 18.14 -3.80 3.42
N LYS A 77 17.63 -4.30 2.29
CA LYS A 77 18.41 -5.11 1.35
C LYS A 77 19.60 -4.35 0.81
N GLU A 78 19.47 -3.05 0.54
CA GLU A 78 20.57 -2.20 0.12
C GLU A 78 21.59 -1.94 1.23
N LYS A 79 21.15 -1.83 2.50
CA LYS A 79 22.01 -1.58 3.66
C LYS A 79 22.75 -2.83 4.17
N SER A 80 22.06 -3.97 4.23
CA SER A 80 22.55 -5.20 4.90
C SER A 80 22.58 -6.44 4.01
N GLY A 81 22.06 -6.36 2.78
CA GLY A 81 21.94 -7.52 1.87
C GLY A 81 20.74 -8.42 2.17
N THR A 82 19.91 -8.09 3.16
CA THR A 82 18.72 -8.88 3.53
C THR A 82 17.46 -8.03 3.51
N THR A 83 16.29 -8.62 3.22
CA THR A 83 15.00 -7.90 3.21
C THR A 83 14.34 -7.84 4.59
N ALA A 84 14.91 -8.52 5.58
CA ALA A 84 14.36 -8.62 6.92
C ALA A 84 14.78 -7.41 7.75
N ASP A 85 14.05 -6.30 7.58
CA ASP A 85 14.20 -5.16 8.49
C ASP A 85 13.70 -5.53 9.90
N LYS A 86 13.90 -4.62 10.86
CA LYS A 86 13.48 -4.80 12.26
C LYS A 86 11.99 -5.16 12.44
N ASN A 87 11.15 -4.81 11.46
CA ASN A 87 9.71 -4.98 11.50
C ASN A 87 9.22 -6.12 10.61
N TRP A 88 10.09 -6.79 9.85
CA TRP A 88 9.70 -7.82 8.90
C TRP A 88 8.95 -8.98 9.56
N GLU A 89 9.40 -9.45 10.73
CA GLU A 89 8.67 -10.48 11.48
C GLU A 89 7.28 -10.00 11.94
N THR A 90 7.19 -8.74 12.36
CA THR A 90 5.92 -8.12 12.78
C THR A 90 4.96 -8.00 11.60
N TYR A 91 5.46 -7.57 10.44
CA TYR A 91 4.73 -7.54 9.17
C TYR A 91 4.21 -8.92 8.81
N MET A 92 5.07 -9.95 8.81
CA MET A 92 4.67 -11.31 8.46
C MET A 92 3.62 -11.86 9.43
N LYS A 93 3.78 -11.64 10.73
CA LYS A 93 2.77 -12.02 11.75
C LYS A 93 1.44 -11.29 11.52
N TRP A 94 1.49 -10.00 11.18
CA TRP A 94 0.30 -9.21 10.89
C TRP A 94 -0.44 -9.71 9.63
N VAL A 95 0.30 -10.00 8.54
CA VAL A 95 -0.25 -10.57 7.30
C VAL A 95 -0.89 -11.93 7.58
N MET A 96 -0.23 -12.81 8.33
CA MET A 96 -0.82 -14.10 8.73
C MET A 96 -2.11 -13.92 9.55
N GLY A 97 -2.15 -12.95 10.45
CA GLY A 97 -3.33 -12.61 11.27
C GLY A 97 -4.49 -11.99 10.49
N SER A 98 -4.25 -11.50 9.27
CA SER A 98 -5.26 -10.90 8.41
C SER A 98 -6.10 -11.91 7.61
N MET A 99 -5.72 -13.19 7.63
CA MET A 99 -6.44 -14.23 6.91
C MET A 99 -7.90 -14.34 7.39
N ASN A 100 -8.84 -14.45 6.44
CA ASN A 100 -10.30 -14.50 6.70
C ASN A 100 -10.87 -13.26 7.43
N ARG A 101 -10.14 -12.14 7.42
CA ARG A 101 -10.61 -10.81 7.84
C ARG A 101 -11.00 -9.97 6.64
N ASN A 102 -11.88 -8.99 6.86
CA ASN A 102 -12.19 -7.97 5.86
C ASN A 102 -11.01 -7.01 5.78
N ILE A 103 -10.17 -7.20 4.77
CA ILE A 103 -8.94 -6.45 4.58
C ILE A 103 -8.99 -5.72 3.25
N LEU A 104 -8.63 -4.44 3.27
CA LEU A 104 -8.33 -3.67 2.07
C LEU A 104 -6.82 -3.70 1.82
N MET A 105 -6.41 -4.13 0.63
CA MET A 105 -5.07 -3.87 0.12
C MET A 105 -5.13 -2.62 -0.76
N LEU A 106 -4.39 -1.58 -0.40
CA LEU A 106 -4.27 -0.33 -1.17
C LEU A 106 -2.87 -0.25 -1.75
N GLU A 107 -2.72 -0.54 -3.04
CA GLU A 107 -1.47 -0.47 -3.78
C GLU A 107 -1.32 0.89 -4.48
N LEU A 108 -0.31 1.65 -4.11
CA LEU A 108 -0.05 3.01 -4.59
C LEU A 108 1.27 3.04 -5.38
N GLY A 109 1.20 3.18 -6.70
CA GLY A 109 2.38 3.41 -7.53
C GLY A 109 3.39 2.26 -7.61
N VAL A 110 3.01 1.03 -7.28
CA VAL A 110 3.90 -0.15 -7.33
C VAL A 110 4.33 -0.48 -8.75
N SER A 111 5.62 -0.76 -8.90
CA SER A 111 6.29 -1.03 -10.17
C SER A 111 6.35 -2.52 -10.50
N LEU A 112 7.08 -2.87 -11.55
CA LEU A 112 7.45 -4.25 -11.88
C LEU A 112 8.95 -4.51 -11.68
N ALA A 113 9.66 -3.61 -10.97
CA ALA A 113 11.10 -3.77 -10.74
C ALA A 113 11.41 -4.91 -9.76
N GLN A 114 10.65 -4.99 -8.66
CA GLN A 114 10.74 -6.06 -7.64
C GLN A 114 9.33 -6.51 -7.24
N PRO A 115 8.54 -7.10 -8.18
CA PRO A 115 7.13 -7.41 -7.96
C PRO A 115 6.89 -8.40 -6.82
N GLU A 116 7.92 -9.15 -6.41
CA GLU A 116 7.91 -10.06 -5.26
C GLU A 116 7.76 -9.36 -3.90
N ILE A 117 8.01 -8.04 -3.81
CA ILE A 117 7.90 -7.29 -2.56
C ILE A 117 6.45 -6.91 -2.26
N ILE A 118 5.69 -6.43 -3.27
CA ILE A 118 4.31 -5.95 -3.06
C ILE A 118 3.33 -6.55 -4.06
N ARG A 119 3.57 -6.37 -5.37
CA ARG A 119 2.59 -6.68 -6.41
C ARG A 119 2.11 -8.14 -6.39
N PHE A 120 3.03 -9.10 -6.48
CA PHE A 120 2.68 -10.52 -6.47
C PHE A 120 2.12 -10.97 -5.11
N PRO A 121 2.68 -10.56 -3.95
CA PRO A 121 2.07 -10.83 -2.65
C PRO A 121 0.62 -10.33 -2.52
N PHE A 122 0.35 -9.08 -2.94
CA PHE A 122 -1.00 -8.50 -2.87
C PHE A 122 -1.97 -9.24 -3.78
N GLU A 123 -1.57 -9.51 -5.03
CA GLU A 123 -2.40 -10.28 -5.97
C GLU A 123 -2.71 -11.69 -5.45
N LYS A 124 -1.70 -12.38 -4.91
CA LYS A 124 -1.88 -13.70 -4.29
C LYS A 124 -2.80 -13.63 -3.09
N MET A 125 -2.65 -12.63 -2.23
CA MET A 125 -3.47 -12.44 -1.04
C MET A 125 -4.93 -12.15 -1.39
N ALA A 126 -5.18 -11.28 -2.37
CA ALA A 126 -6.51 -10.99 -2.89
C ALA A 126 -7.17 -12.22 -3.53
N ALA A 127 -6.40 -13.06 -4.22
CA ALA A 127 -6.91 -14.28 -4.84
C ALA A 127 -7.39 -15.31 -3.79
N VAL A 128 -6.63 -15.49 -2.71
CA VAL A 128 -6.92 -16.54 -1.70
C VAL A 128 -7.82 -16.10 -0.56
N ASN A 129 -7.85 -14.81 -0.20
CA ASN A 129 -8.71 -14.31 0.87
C ASN A 129 -10.07 -13.87 0.30
N MET A 130 -11.13 -14.62 0.61
CA MET A 130 -12.47 -14.36 0.10
C MET A 130 -13.08 -13.04 0.56
N LYS A 131 -12.58 -12.46 1.67
CA LYS A 131 -13.08 -11.19 2.23
C LYS A 131 -12.16 -10.00 1.92
N ALA A 132 -11.14 -10.21 1.09
CA ALA A 132 -10.20 -9.16 0.76
C ALA A 132 -10.72 -8.31 -0.40
N ASN A 133 -10.54 -7.01 -0.27
CA ASN A 133 -10.73 -6.04 -1.34
C ASN A 133 -9.37 -5.50 -1.76
N PHE A 134 -9.20 -5.24 -3.05
CA PHE A 134 -7.95 -4.75 -3.60
C PHE A 134 -8.18 -3.46 -4.40
N ILE A 135 -7.42 -2.41 -4.11
CA ILE A 135 -7.41 -1.20 -4.93
C ILE A 135 -5.98 -0.96 -5.40
N ARG A 136 -5.80 -0.89 -6.72
CA ARG A 136 -4.55 -0.53 -7.38
C ARG A 136 -4.67 0.88 -7.95
N VAL A 137 -3.83 1.80 -7.49
CA VAL A 137 -3.71 3.16 -8.01
C VAL A 137 -2.38 3.28 -8.72
N ASN A 138 -2.41 3.40 -10.05
CA ASN A 138 -1.19 3.52 -10.84
C ASN A 138 -1.46 4.17 -12.20
N LYS A 139 -0.71 5.23 -12.51
CA LYS A 139 -0.81 5.99 -13.77
C LYS A 139 -0.44 5.16 -15.00
N ASN A 140 0.59 4.32 -14.87
CA ASN A 140 1.24 3.64 -15.99
C ASN A 140 0.97 2.13 -16.01
N LEU A 141 0.84 1.51 -14.84
CA LEU A 141 0.65 0.07 -14.65
C LEU A 141 -0.65 -0.25 -13.89
N PRO A 142 -1.83 0.20 -14.37
CA PRO A 142 -3.11 -0.02 -13.69
C PRO A 142 -3.65 -1.45 -13.85
N PHE A 143 -3.05 -2.27 -14.73
CA PHE A 143 -3.61 -3.56 -15.13
C PHE A 143 -3.77 -4.52 -13.95
N LEU A 144 -4.89 -5.25 -13.90
CA LEU A 144 -5.19 -6.26 -12.90
C LEU A 144 -5.23 -7.65 -13.55
N PRO A 145 -4.81 -8.71 -12.84
CA PRO A 145 -5.07 -10.09 -13.25
C PRO A 145 -6.57 -10.36 -13.43
N GLU A 146 -6.94 -11.12 -14.46
CA GLU A 146 -8.34 -11.41 -14.80
C GLU A 146 -9.11 -12.05 -13.64
N ASN A 147 -8.45 -12.95 -12.89
CA ASN A 147 -9.01 -13.65 -11.74
C ASN A 147 -9.26 -12.75 -10.52
N LEU A 148 -8.86 -11.48 -10.54
CA LEU A 148 -9.12 -10.49 -9.49
C LEU A 148 -10.18 -9.46 -9.86
N SER A 149 -10.68 -9.46 -11.09
CA SER A 149 -11.58 -8.42 -11.62
C SER A 149 -12.83 -8.15 -10.78
N GLU A 150 -13.37 -9.14 -10.07
CA GLU A 150 -14.53 -8.97 -9.19
C GLU A 150 -14.20 -8.44 -7.78
N LYS A 151 -12.94 -8.53 -7.35
CA LYS A 151 -12.47 -8.15 -6.00
C LYS A 151 -11.52 -6.95 -6.00
N ALA A 152 -11.14 -6.51 -7.19
CA ALA A 152 -10.09 -5.52 -7.38
C ALA A 152 -10.56 -4.34 -8.23
N ILE A 153 -10.23 -3.14 -7.79
CA ILE A 153 -10.48 -1.90 -8.51
C ILE A 153 -9.16 -1.36 -9.03
N SER A 154 -9.14 -1.02 -10.31
CA SER A 154 -8.02 -0.36 -10.96
C SER A 154 -8.31 1.13 -11.13
N VAL A 155 -7.43 1.98 -10.63
CA VAL A 155 -7.50 3.43 -10.72
C VAL A 155 -6.30 3.95 -11.50
N LYS A 156 -6.52 4.38 -12.75
CA LYS A 156 -5.46 4.85 -13.66
C LYS A 156 -5.22 6.36 -13.49
N VAL A 157 -4.64 6.75 -12.37
CA VAL A 157 -4.25 8.14 -12.06
C VAL A 157 -2.89 8.18 -11.37
N ASP A 158 -2.33 9.38 -11.23
CA ASP A 158 -1.16 9.55 -10.37
C ASP A 158 -1.54 9.31 -8.90
N PRO A 159 -0.84 8.42 -8.17
CA PRO A 159 -1.24 8.07 -6.82
C PRO A 159 -0.94 9.20 -5.81
N VAL A 160 0.04 10.07 -6.06
CA VAL A 160 0.32 11.22 -5.18
C VAL A 160 -0.79 12.26 -5.34
N GLU A 161 -1.15 12.59 -6.59
CA GLU A 161 -2.26 13.51 -6.88
C GLU A 161 -3.56 13.01 -6.23
N LEU A 162 -3.88 11.71 -6.39
CA LEU A 162 -5.08 11.14 -5.80
C LEU A 162 -5.08 11.22 -4.26
N MET A 163 -3.97 10.88 -3.60
CA MET A 163 -3.92 10.92 -2.13
C MET A 163 -4.09 12.34 -1.58
N ILE A 164 -3.63 13.37 -2.30
CA ILE A 164 -3.85 14.77 -1.91
C ILE A 164 -5.35 15.15 -1.96
N GLU A 165 -6.14 14.51 -2.82
CA GLU A 165 -7.59 14.74 -2.90
C GLU A 165 -8.41 13.94 -1.87
N VAL A 166 -7.80 12.93 -1.24
CA VAL A 166 -8.42 12.14 -0.17
C VAL A 166 -8.26 12.89 1.15
N GLU A 167 -9.09 13.92 1.35
CA GLU A 167 -9.36 14.59 2.64
C GLU A 167 -10.06 13.71 3.69
#